data_AF-A0A9W9ZV28-F1
#
_entry.id   AF-A0A9W9ZV28-F1
#
_cell.length_a   1.000
_cell.length_b   1.000
_cell.length_c   1.000
_cell.angle_alpha   90.00
_cell.angle_beta   90.00
_cell.angle_gamma   90.00
#
_symmetry.space_group_name_H-M   'P 1'
#
loop_
_entity.id
_entity.type
_entity.pdbx_description
1 polymer ?
#
loop_
_entity_poly.entity_id
_entity_poly.type
_entity_poly.pdbx_seq_one_letter_code
_entity_poly.pdbx_strand_id
1 'polypeptide(L)'
;MELILVWNGFKVLHRTPDLVEPMLKLVQKSLVELEGTKDENENYMDDWCLGKLLQGMCYRCVNKPKEAMESLLNAVNRSKDLVHDFYLAPYACAEVGFLHLEEGDLDQAKEFLNKARIHSALQEIKHRRKQAKEASKLEKQLAKRSKNGVNNNNTPSPDVDSISISLEESSLARQDSNASFETAPEYSSEDERDLGETDPDSHPKETTVRETTV
;
A
#
# COMPACT_ATOMS: atom_id res chain seq x y z
N MET A 1 10.00 4.00 -6.50
CA MET A 1 10.20 2.68 -7.13
C MET A 1 11.10 1.76 -6.29
N GLU A 2 11.97 2.28 -5.43
CA GLU A 2 12.95 1.46 -4.69
C GLU A 2 12.34 0.63 -3.53
N LEU A 3 11.26 1.10 -2.90
CA LEU A 3 10.66 0.39 -1.75
C LEU A 3 10.00 -0.96 -2.10
N ILE A 4 9.51 -1.11 -3.34
CA ILE A 4 8.96 -2.40 -3.82
C ILE A 4 10.07 -3.46 -3.86
N LEU A 5 11.31 -3.07 -4.20
CA LEU A 5 12.46 -3.98 -4.23
C LEU A 5 12.84 -4.43 -2.82
N VAL A 6 12.80 -3.51 -1.85
CA VAL A 6 13.00 -3.83 -0.43
C VAL A 6 11.98 -4.87 0.03
N TRP A 7 10.71 -4.71 -0.35
CA TRP A 7 9.65 -5.64 0.06
C TRP A 7 9.70 -7.01 -0.60
N ASN A 8 10.11 -7.07 -1.87
CA ASN A 8 10.41 -8.34 -2.51
C ASN A 8 11.63 -9.01 -1.86
N GLY A 9 12.61 -8.22 -1.39
CA GLY A 9 13.75 -8.68 -0.61
C GLY A 9 13.34 -9.36 0.70
N PHE A 10 12.36 -8.79 1.43
CA PHE A 10 11.88 -9.37 2.70
C PHE A 10 11.29 -10.79 2.54
N LYS A 11 10.66 -11.11 1.39
CA LYS A 11 10.18 -12.47 1.11
C LYS A 11 11.32 -13.49 0.99
N VAL A 12 12.48 -13.05 0.50
CA VAL A 12 13.70 -13.88 0.42
C VAL A 12 14.39 -13.93 1.78
N LEU A 13 14.47 -12.80 2.48
CA LEU A 13 15.10 -12.67 3.80
C LEU A 13 14.41 -13.50 4.88
N HIS A 14 13.10 -13.77 4.76
CA HIS A 14 12.39 -14.69 5.64
C HIS A 14 13.05 -16.08 5.74
N ARG A 15 13.79 -16.52 4.70
CA ARG A 15 14.48 -17.81 4.67
C ARG A 15 15.88 -17.78 5.29
N THR A 16 16.37 -16.61 5.68
CA THR A 16 17.73 -16.40 6.21
C THR A 16 17.71 -15.50 7.45
N PRO A 17 17.27 -16.00 8.61
CA PRO A 17 17.16 -15.21 9.84
C PRO A 17 18.52 -14.60 10.28
N ASP A 18 19.63 -15.27 9.95
CA ASP A 18 21.00 -14.83 10.26
C ASP A 18 21.35 -13.45 9.67
N LEU A 19 20.75 -13.09 8.53
CA LEU A 19 20.94 -11.77 7.90
C LEU A 19 19.96 -10.72 8.42
N VAL A 20 18.80 -11.16 8.92
CA VAL A 20 17.74 -10.28 9.40
C VAL A 20 18.12 -9.68 10.75
N GLU A 21 18.76 -10.44 11.64
CA GLU A 21 19.16 -9.94 12.96
C GLU A 21 20.11 -8.73 12.91
N PRO A 22 21.21 -8.75 12.10
CA PRO A 22 22.02 -7.55 11.90
C PRO A 22 21.24 -6.38 11.32
N MET A 23 20.31 -6.65 10.39
CA MET A 23 19.49 -5.61 9.77
C MET A 23 18.52 -4.99 10.79
N LEU A 24 17.91 -5.80 11.65
CA LEU A 24 17.06 -5.33 12.74
C LEU A 24 17.84 -4.43 13.71
N LYS A 25 19.07 -4.83 14.07
CA LYS A 25 19.96 -4.00 14.91
C LYS A 25 20.30 -2.67 14.25
N LEU A 26 20.55 -2.68 12.94
CA LEU A 26 20.82 -1.47 12.18
C LEU A 26 19.60 -0.53 12.19
N VAL A 27 18.40 -1.05 11.90
CA VAL A 27 17.15 -0.27 11.93
C VAL A 27 16.90 0.31 13.32
N GLN A 28 17.08 -0.48 14.39
CA GLN A 28 16.95 -0.02 15.76
C GLN A 28 17.92 1.10 16.08
N LYS A 29 19.18 0.98 15.66
CA LYS A 29 20.20 2.01 15.84
C LYS A 29 19.82 3.29 15.09
N SER A 30 19.41 3.19 13.82
CA SER A 30 18.95 4.34 13.04
C SER A 30 17.75 5.04 13.67
N LEU A 31 16.80 4.30 14.24
CA LEU A 31 15.66 4.91 14.96
C LEU A 31 16.09 5.68 16.21
N VAL A 32 17.09 5.19 16.95
CA VAL A 32 17.63 5.88 18.13
C VAL A 32 18.38 7.15 17.73
N GLU A 33 19.20 7.07 16.68
CA GLU A 33 19.90 8.24 16.13
C GLU A 33 18.91 9.29 15.60
N LEU A 34 17.84 8.83 14.95
CA LEU A 34 16.79 9.70 14.41
C LEU A 34 16.08 10.51 15.51
N GLU A 35 15.80 9.92 16.68
CA GLU A 35 15.17 10.64 17.80
C GLU A 35 16.02 11.84 18.26
N GLY A 36 17.34 11.80 18.09
CA GLY A 36 18.25 12.92 18.37
C GLY A 36 18.13 14.09 17.37
N THR A 37 17.60 13.84 16.17
CA THR A 37 17.46 14.84 15.09
C THR A 37 16.04 15.38 14.95
N LYS A 38 15.15 15.05 15.88
CA LYS A 38 13.71 15.31 15.81
C LYS A 38 13.32 16.77 15.61
N ASP A 39 14.06 17.68 16.24
CA ASP A 39 13.76 19.12 16.17
C ASP A 39 14.36 19.79 14.92
N GLU A 40 15.27 19.11 14.22
CA GLU A 40 16.01 19.63 13.06
C GLU A 40 15.53 19.03 11.73
N ASN A 41 14.98 17.80 11.76
CA ASN A 41 14.58 17.06 10.57
C ASN A 41 13.10 17.32 10.21
N GLU A 42 12.86 18.06 9.12
CA GLU A 42 11.52 18.31 8.57
C GLU A 42 10.80 17.01 8.16
N ASN A 43 11.56 15.98 7.79
CA ASN A 43 11.07 14.66 7.37
C ASN A 43 11.03 13.63 8.50
N TYR A 44 11.25 14.05 9.76
CA TYR A 44 11.36 13.15 10.90
C TYR A 44 10.25 12.09 10.96
N MET A 45 8.99 12.49 10.77
CA MET A 45 7.85 11.57 10.86
C MET A 45 7.81 10.55 9.72
N ASP A 46 8.26 10.94 8.53
CA ASP A 46 8.37 10.03 7.37
C ASP A 46 9.45 8.97 7.64
N ASP A 47 10.64 9.42 8.05
CA ASP A 47 11.79 8.56 8.39
C ASP A 47 11.47 7.62 9.56
N TRP A 48 10.80 8.14 10.58
CA TRP A 48 10.42 7.38 11.76
C TRP A 48 9.39 6.30 11.43
N CYS A 49 8.36 6.65 10.64
CA CYS A 49 7.37 5.68 10.18
C CYS A 49 8.01 4.60 9.30
N LEU A 50 8.92 4.97 8.39
CA LEU A 50 9.67 4.03 7.57
C LEU A 50 10.52 3.08 8.44
N GLY A 51 11.24 3.62 9.42
CA GLY A 51 12.04 2.83 10.34
C GLY A 51 11.20 1.84 11.17
N LYS A 52 10.03 2.26 11.64
CA LYS A 52 9.07 1.38 12.33
C LYS A 52 8.51 0.30 11.42
N LEU A 53 8.18 0.65 10.19
CA LEU A 53 7.73 -0.30 9.17
C LEU A 53 8.79 -1.38 8.92
N LEU A 54 10.05 -0.98 8.68
CA LEU A 54 11.17 -1.89 8.47
C LEU A 54 11.46 -2.76 9.70
N GLN A 55 11.37 -2.18 10.90
CA GLN A 55 11.50 -2.89 12.15
C GLN A 55 10.43 -4.00 12.28
N GLY A 56 9.17 -3.68 11.97
CA GLY A 56 8.08 -4.65 11.97
C GLY A 56 8.31 -5.82 11.00
N MET A 57 8.80 -5.54 9.80
CA MET A 57 9.13 -6.58 8.83
C MET A 57 10.29 -7.48 9.27
N CYS A 58 11.32 -6.88 9.88
CA CYS A 58 12.42 -7.65 10.45
C CYS A 58 11.92 -8.57 11.56
N TYR A 59 11.05 -8.09 12.44
CA TYR A 59 10.44 -8.89 13.50
C TYR A 59 9.61 -10.06 12.95
N ARG A 60 8.86 -9.86 11.86
CA ARG A 60 8.19 -10.99 11.16
C ARG A 60 9.18 -12.03 10.67
N CYS A 61 10.31 -11.61 10.10
CA CYS A 61 11.30 -12.56 9.57
C CYS A 61 12.07 -13.32 10.67
N VAL A 62 12.19 -12.77 11.88
CA VAL A 62 12.74 -13.49 13.06
C VAL A 62 11.67 -14.18 13.91
N ASN A 63 10.46 -14.34 13.36
CA ASN A 63 9.34 -15.05 13.99
C ASN A 63 8.89 -14.45 15.34
N LYS A 64 8.88 -13.11 15.43
CA LYS A 64 8.42 -12.31 16.57
C LYS A 64 7.18 -11.47 16.19
N PRO A 65 6.02 -12.11 15.98
CA PRO A 65 4.83 -11.43 15.43
C PRO A 65 4.24 -10.36 16.35
N LYS A 66 4.36 -10.51 17.69
CA LYS A 66 3.85 -9.53 18.65
C LYS A 66 4.60 -8.21 18.58
N GLU A 67 5.93 -8.26 18.58
CA GLU A 67 6.79 -7.10 18.42
C GLU A 67 6.65 -6.49 17.02
N ALA A 68 6.43 -7.32 16.01
CA ALA A 68 6.13 -6.85 14.66
C ALA A 68 4.83 -6.02 14.64
N MET A 69 3.77 -6.55 15.24
CA MET A 69 2.46 -5.91 15.34
C MET A 69 2.56 -4.54 16.02
N GLU A 70 3.22 -4.48 17.17
CA GLU A 70 3.41 -3.22 17.90
C GLU A 70 4.17 -2.19 17.06
N SER A 71 5.25 -2.58 16.38
CA SER A 71 6.03 -1.68 15.55
C SER A 71 5.23 -1.15 14.36
N LEU A 72 4.44 -2.00 13.70
CA LEU A 72 3.61 -1.63 12.56
C LEU A 72 2.42 -0.75 12.98
N LEU A 73 1.74 -1.06 14.08
CA LEU A 73 0.65 -0.23 14.61
C LEU A 73 1.14 1.17 14.99
N ASN A 74 2.35 1.28 15.53
CA ASN A 74 2.99 2.57 15.79
C ASN A 74 3.16 3.39 14.51
N ALA A 75 3.60 2.78 13.40
CA ALA A 75 3.68 3.44 12.10
C ALA A 75 2.29 3.84 11.58
N VAL A 76 1.28 2.97 11.69
CA VAL A 76 -0.11 3.30 11.30
C VAL A 76 -0.64 4.50 12.07
N ASN A 77 -0.45 4.53 13.39
CA ASN A 77 -0.98 5.60 14.25
C ASN A 77 -0.34 6.97 13.96
N ARG A 78 0.93 6.98 13.56
CA ARG A 78 1.67 8.20 13.18
C ARG A 78 1.59 8.52 11.69
N SER A 79 0.98 7.66 10.88
CA SER A 79 0.87 7.84 9.43
C SER A 79 0.09 9.10 9.00
N LYS A 80 -0.71 9.69 9.90
CA LYS A 80 -1.40 10.96 9.68
C LYS A 80 -0.47 12.18 9.71
N ASP A 81 0.69 12.05 10.35
CA ASP A 81 1.68 13.11 10.55
C ASP A 81 2.74 13.10 9.42
N LEU A 82 2.58 12.23 8.40
CA LEU A 82 3.46 12.13 7.23
C LEU A 82 3.39 13.38 6.36
N VAL A 83 4.53 13.77 5.79
CA VAL A 83 4.69 14.97 4.98
C VAL A 83 4.88 14.62 3.51
N HIS A 84 5.69 13.60 3.22
CA HIS A 84 6.04 13.21 1.85
C HIS A 84 5.65 11.76 1.54
N ASP A 85 5.94 10.84 2.44
CA ASP A 85 5.88 9.39 2.18
C ASP A 85 4.51 8.78 2.49
N PHE A 86 3.45 9.36 1.93
CA PHE A 86 2.07 8.93 2.18
C PHE A 86 1.76 7.48 1.80
N TYR A 87 2.60 6.84 0.98
CA TYR A 87 2.47 5.42 0.65
C TYR A 87 2.81 4.51 1.84
N LEU A 88 3.51 5.01 2.87
CA LEU A 88 3.81 4.25 4.08
C LEU A 88 2.53 3.89 4.86
N ALA A 89 1.54 4.79 4.86
CA ALA A 89 0.27 4.59 5.55
C ALA A 89 -0.53 3.36 5.04
N PRO A 90 -0.86 3.25 3.73
CA PRO A 90 -1.53 2.06 3.23
C PRO A 90 -0.66 0.80 3.35
N TYR A 91 0.66 0.96 3.27
CA TYR A 91 1.60 -0.15 3.40
C TYR A 91 1.58 -0.75 4.81
N ALA A 92 1.73 0.09 5.84
CA ALA A 92 1.65 -0.33 7.24
C ALA A 92 0.30 -0.98 7.57
N CYS A 93 -0.80 -0.40 7.09
CA CYS A 93 -2.14 -0.96 7.26
C CYS A 93 -2.27 -2.35 6.61
N ALA A 94 -1.70 -2.55 5.42
CA ALA A 94 -1.75 -3.84 4.74
C ALA A 94 -1.00 -4.92 5.53
N GLU A 95 0.21 -4.62 6.03
CA GLU A 95 1.00 -5.56 6.82
C GLU A 95 0.35 -5.92 8.16
N VAL A 96 -0.27 -4.96 8.85
CA VAL A 96 -1.09 -5.24 10.05
C VAL A 96 -2.25 -6.17 9.71
N GLY A 97 -2.93 -5.92 8.58
CA GLY A 97 -4.00 -6.79 8.09
C GLY A 97 -3.52 -8.22 7.80
N PHE A 98 -2.34 -8.39 7.22
CA PHE A 98 -1.75 -9.71 6.99
C PHE A 98 -1.37 -10.43 8.28
N LEU A 99 -0.86 -9.71 9.29
CA LEU A 99 -0.60 -10.30 10.60
C LEU A 99 -1.88 -10.79 11.28
N HIS A 100 -2.97 -10.03 11.24
CA HIS A 100 -4.26 -10.49 11.77
C HIS A 100 -4.82 -11.68 10.99
N LEU A 101 -4.58 -11.75 9.69
CA LEU A 101 -4.94 -12.92 8.87
C LEU A 101 -4.15 -14.17 9.30
N GLU A 102 -2.87 -14.02 9.61
CA GLU A 102 -2.02 -15.10 10.14
C GLU A 102 -2.44 -15.55 11.54
N GLU A 103 -2.95 -14.63 12.38
CA GLU A 103 -3.50 -14.93 13.71
C GLU A 103 -4.92 -15.53 13.67
N GLY A 104 -5.60 -15.47 12.52
CA GLY A 104 -6.97 -15.96 12.33
C GLY A 104 -8.08 -14.95 12.66
N ASP A 105 -7.74 -13.68 12.96
CA ASP A 105 -8.70 -12.61 13.18
C ASP A 105 -9.11 -11.96 11.85
N LEU A 106 -10.11 -12.56 11.21
CA LEU A 106 -10.60 -12.12 9.90
C LEU A 106 -11.28 -10.75 9.92
N ASP A 107 -11.89 -10.37 11.05
CA ASP A 107 -12.60 -9.11 11.19
C ASP A 107 -11.62 -7.94 11.21
N GLN A 108 -10.58 -8.02 12.05
CA GLN A 108 -9.52 -7.03 12.09
C GLN A 108 -8.73 -7.00 10.78
N ALA A 109 -8.40 -8.17 10.21
CA ALA A 109 -7.72 -8.24 8.92
C ALA A 109 -8.49 -7.48 7.83
N LYS A 110 -9.81 -7.68 7.74
CA LYS A 110 -10.67 -6.99 6.78
C LYS A 110 -10.75 -5.50 7.04
N GLU A 111 -10.80 -5.06 8.30
CA GLU A 111 -10.82 -3.65 8.65
C GLU A 111 -9.53 -2.94 8.19
N PHE A 112 -8.36 -3.50 8.52
CA PHE A 112 -7.07 -2.91 8.17
C PHE A 112 -6.79 -2.94 6.66
N LEU A 113 -7.17 -4.01 5.95
CA LEU A 113 -7.06 -4.06 4.49
C LEU A 113 -7.99 -3.04 3.80
N ASN A 114 -9.18 -2.80 4.34
CA ASN A 114 -10.05 -1.73 3.85
C ASN A 114 -9.45 -0.35 4.10
N LYS A 115 -8.87 -0.11 5.28
CA LYS A 115 -8.13 1.12 5.59
C LYS A 115 -7.00 1.32 4.58
N ALA A 116 -6.19 0.30 4.31
CA ALA A 116 -5.10 0.36 3.33
C ALA A 116 -5.61 0.79 1.94
N ARG A 117 -6.70 0.20 1.46
CA ARG A 117 -7.33 0.56 0.18
C ARG A 117 -7.78 2.03 0.15
N ILE A 118 -8.42 2.51 1.21
CA ILE A 118 -8.88 3.90 1.32
C ILE A 118 -7.69 4.86 1.30
N HIS A 119 -6.63 4.56 2.06
CA HIS A 119 -5.42 5.38 2.11
C HIS A 119 -4.75 5.49 0.72
N SER A 120 -4.65 4.38 -0.02
CA SER A 120 -4.12 4.39 -1.38
C SER A 120 -4.98 5.24 -2.33
N ALA A 121 -6.31 5.05 -2.31
CA ALA A 121 -7.23 5.83 -3.15
C ALA A 121 -7.19 7.33 -2.83
N LEU A 122 -7.09 7.70 -1.55
CA LEU A 122 -6.95 9.09 -1.11
C LEU A 122 -5.68 9.74 -1.65
N GLN A 123 -4.57 8.99 -1.72
CA GLN A 123 -3.31 9.48 -2.28
C GLN A 123 -3.45 9.79 -3.78
N GLU A 124 -4.09 8.91 -4.54
CA GLU A 124 -4.36 9.15 -5.96
C GLU A 124 -5.25 10.39 -6.19
N ILE A 125 -6.26 10.59 -5.34
CA ILE A 125 -7.15 11.75 -5.41
C ILE A 125 -6.37 13.04 -5.09
N LYS A 126 -5.51 13.02 -4.06
CA LYS A 126 -4.64 14.17 -3.72
C LYS A 126 -3.70 14.51 -4.87
N HIS A 127 -3.07 13.50 -5.48
CA HIS A 127 -2.18 13.67 -6.63
C HIS A 127 -2.92 14.30 -7.83
N ARG A 128 -4.07 13.75 -8.21
CA ARG A 128 -4.93 14.31 -9.28
C ARG A 128 -5.32 15.76 -9.02
N ARG A 129 -5.69 16.10 -7.77
CA ARG A 129 -6.03 17.48 -7.38
C ARG A 129 -4.85 18.44 -7.49
N LYS A 130 -3.62 18.00 -7.15
CA LYS A 130 -2.40 18.83 -7.29
C LYS A 130 -2.14 19.15 -8.76
N GLN A 131 -2.17 18.13 -9.63
CA GLN A 131 -2.01 18.31 -11.07
C GLN A 131 -3.06 19.24 -11.68
N ALA A 132 -4.33 19.10 -11.28
CA ALA A 132 -5.40 19.98 -11.76
C ALA A 132 -5.18 21.45 -11.35
N LYS A 133 -4.68 21.71 -10.14
CA LYS A 133 -4.35 23.07 -9.68
C LYS A 133 -3.19 23.68 -10.46
N GLU A 134 -2.15 22.90 -10.73
CA GLU A 134 -1.00 23.35 -11.52
C GLU A 134 -1.40 23.64 -12.97
N ALA A 135 -2.21 22.77 -13.58
CA ALA A 135 -2.78 22.97 -14.91
C ALA A 135 -3.63 24.25 -14.98
N SER A 136 -4.52 24.48 -14.02
CA SER A 136 -5.33 25.72 -13.95
C SER A 136 -4.48 26.97 -13.76
N LYS A 137 -3.36 26.88 -13.01
CA LYS A 137 -2.43 28.00 -12.85
C LYS A 137 -1.69 28.31 -14.15
N LEU A 138 -1.26 27.28 -14.88
CA LEU A 138 -0.61 27.41 -16.19
C LEU A 138 -1.57 28.04 -17.21
N GLU A 139 -2.81 27.57 -17.28
CA GLU A 139 -3.84 28.11 -18.17
C GLU A 139 -4.11 29.59 -17.91
N LYS A 140 -4.23 30.00 -16.64
CA LYS A 140 -4.36 31.42 -16.25
C LYS A 140 -3.14 32.25 -16.64
N GLN A 141 -1.93 31.70 -16.60
CA GLN A 141 -0.72 32.39 -17.04
C GLN A 141 -0.68 32.55 -18.57
N LEU A 142 -1.04 31.51 -19.32
CA LEU A 142 -1.15 31.56 -20.78
C LEU A 142 -2.20 32.59 -21.22
N ALA A 143 -3.37 32.62 -20.56
CA ALA A 143 -4.42 33.59 -20.83
C ALA A 143 -3.99 35.04 -20.53
N LYS A 144 -3.20 35.28 -19.47
CA LYS A 144 -2.63 36.60 -19.17
C LYS A 144 -1.56 37.02 -20.19
N ARG A 145 -0.71 36.07 -20.62
CA ARG A 145 0.33 36.32 -21.63
C ARG A 145 -0.26 36.64 -23.00
N SER A 146 -1.35 35.98 -23.37
CA SER A 146 -2.08 36.24 -24.61
C SER A 146 -2.71 37.65 -24.62
N LYS A 147 -3.26 38.11 -23.47
CA LYS A 147 -3.81 39.48 -23.33
C LYS A 147 -2.76 40.59 -23.36
N ASN A 148 -1.54 40.33 -22.90
CA ASN A 148 -0.44 41.30 -22.96
C ASN A 148 0.26 41.37 -24.34
N GLY A 149 0.01 40.42 -25.24
CA GLY A 149 0.55 40.42 -26.61
C GLY A 149 -0.24 41.27 -27.60
N VAL A 150 -1.42 41.76 -27.22
CA VAL A 150 -2.32 42.57 -28.05
C VAL A 150 -2.28 44.02 -27.56
N ASN A 151 -1.13 44.68 -27.63
CA ASN A 151 -1.07 46.12 -27.35
C ASN A 151 0.10 46.86 -28.04
N ASN A 152 0.49 46.41 -29.24
CA ASN A 152 1.35 47.19 -30.14
C ASN A 152 0.83 47.05 -31.58
N ASN A 153 -0.21 47.82 -31.92
CA ASN A 153 -0.61 48.02 -33.31
C ASN A 153 -0.21 49.43 -33.73
N ASN A 154 0.99 49.55 -34.31
CA ASN A 154 1.21 50.56 -35.35
C ASN A 154 0.61 49.98 -36.64
N THR A 155 -0.50 50.55 -37.07
CA THR A 155 -1.09 50.35 -38.40
C THR A 155 -0.12 50.91 -39.46
N PRO A 156 0.04 50.23 -40.61
CA PRO A 156 -0.81 50.58 -41.75
C PRO A 156 -1.41 49.36 -42.46
N SER A 157 -2.57 49.61 -43.06
CA SER A 157 -3.38 48.71 -43.89
C SER A 157 -2.86 48.71 -45.35
N PRO A 158 -3.49 47.99 -46.30
CA PRO A 158 -3.50 46.54 -46.47
C PRO A 158 -3.03 46.13 -47.88
N ASP A 159 -2.43 44.95 -48.06
CA ASP A 159 -2.40 44.31 -49.38
C ASP A 159 -2.38 42.77 -49.25
N VAL A 160 -3.37 42.18 -49.92
CA VAL A 160 -3.54 40.83 -50.48
C VAL A 160 -2.49 39.75 -50.18
N ASP A 161 -2.92 38.61 -49.62
CA ASP A 161 -3.30 37.46 -50.47
C ASP A 161 -3.82 36.27 -49.64
N SER A 162 -4.90 35.70 -50.14
CA SER A 162 -5.62 34.56 -49.59
C SER A 162 -4.86 33.27 -49.85
N ILE A 163 -4.45 32.56 -48.79
CA ILE A 163 -4.16 31.13 -48.86
C ILE A 163 -5.02 30.42 -47.81
N SER A 164 -6.05 29.75 -48.31
CA SER A 164 -6.89 28.81 -47.58
C SER A 164 -6.02 27.62 -47.15
N ILE A 165 -5.94 27.36 -45.85
CA ILE A 165 -5.45 26.09 -45.31
C ILE A 165 -6.58 25.52 -44.45
N SER A 166 -7.19 24.46 -44.97
CA SER A 166 -8.27 23.70 -44.35
C SER A 166 -7.88 23.19 -42.96
N LEU A 167 -8.79 23.38 -42.01
CA LEU A 167 -8.82 22.69 -40.73
C LEU A 167 -9.24 21.23 -40.98
N GLU A 168 -8.29 20.30 -40.90
CA GLU A 168 -8.63 18.91 -40.60
C GLU A 168 -8.73 18.76 -39.08
N GLU A 169 -9.96 18.83 -38.56
CA GLU A 169 -10.31 18.28 -37.26
C GLU A 169 -10.12 16.76 -37.29
N SER A 170 -9.01 16.26 -36.73
CA SER A 170 -8.91 14.85 -36.39
C SER A 170 -9.74 14.57 -35.13
N SER A 171 -11.03 14.33 -35.32
CA SER A 171 -11.92 13.73 -34.33
C SER A 171 -11.48 12.28 -34.05
N LEU A 172 -10.68 12.06 -33.01
CA LEU A 172 -10.50 10.72 -32.44
C LEU A 172 -11.70 10.42 -31.53
N ALA A 173 -12.78 10.01 -32.19
CA ALA A 173 -13.89 9.32 -31.57
C ALA A 173 -13.35 8.06 -30.88
N ARG A 174 -13.62 7.96 -29.57
CA ARG A 174 -13.44 6.74 -28.80
C ARG A 174 -14.35 5.66 -29.41
N GLN A 175 -13.75 4.64 -30.01
CA GLN A 175 -14.45 3.41 -30.33
C GLN A 175 -14.60 2.60 -29.05
N ASP A 176 -15.84 2.45 -28.60
CA ASP A 176 -16.24 1.50 -27.57
C ASP A 176 -15.87 0.09 -28.04
N SER A 177 -14.87 -0.49 -27.39
CA SER A 177 -14.66 -1.94 -27.44
C SER A 177 -15.38 -2.54 -26.24
N ASN A 178 -16.54 -3.13 -26.52
CA ASN A 178 -17.22 -4.08 -25.64
C ASN A 178 -16.25 -5.23 -25.29
N ALA A 179 -15.67 -5.18 -24.11
CA ALA A 179 -15.11 -6.34 -23.45
C ALA A 179 -16.11 -6.76 -22.36
N SER A 180 -17.01 -7.67 -22.76
CA SER A 180 -17.89 -8.39 -21.86
C SER A 180 -17.02 -9.20 -20.90
N PHE A 181 -17.01 -8.85 -19.61
CA PHE A 181 -16.43 -9.69 -18.58
C PHE A 181 -17.37 -10.88 -18.41
N GLU A 182 -17.01 -12.02 -19.00
CA GLU A 182 -17.63 -13.31 -18.70
C GLU A 182 -17.59 -13.54 -17.19
N THR A 183 -18.79 -13.62 -16.61
CA THR A 183 -19.06 -14.21 -15.31
C THR A 183 -18.47 -15.61 -15.25
N ALA A 184 -17.56 -15.84 -14.31
CA ALA A 184 -17.06 -17.17 -13.99
C ALA A 184 -18.23 -18.10 -13.62
N PRO A 185 -18.24 -19.37 -14.09
CA PRO A 185 -19.32 -20.29 -13.78
C PRO A 185 -19.31 -20.67 -12.30
N GLU A 186 -20.52 -20.72 -11.72
CA GLU A 186 -20.81 -21.30 -10.41
C GLU A 186 -20.32 -22.74 -10.37
N TYR A 187 -19.40 -23.05 -9.44
CA TYR A 187 -19.12 -24.42 -9.05
C TYR A 187 -20.17 -24.82 -8.01
N SER A 188 -21.28 -25.36 -8.49
CA SER A 188 -22.21 -26.16 -7.70
C SER A 188 -21.92 -27.63 -8.00
N SER A 189 -21.50 -28.38 -6.99
CA SER A 189 -21.54 -29.84 -7.00
C SER A 189 -21.94 -30.32 -5.61
N GLU A 190 -23.26 -30.34 -5.39
CA GLU A 190 -23.86 -31.39 -4.59
C GLU A 190 -23.59 -32.72 -5.31
N ASP A 191 -22.93 -33.65 -4.64
CA ASP A 191 -23.16 -35.08 -4.84
C ASP A 191 -22.81 -35.77 -3.51
N GLU A 192 -23.84 -35.91 -2.66
CA GLU A 192 -23.88 -36.94 -1.64
C GLU A 192 -24.04 -38.32 -2.30
N ARG A 193 -23.29 -39.30 -1.80
CA ARG A 193 -23.69 -40.71 -1.58
C ARG A 193 -22.56 -41.36 -0.79
N ASP A 194 -22.74 -41.51 0.52
CA ASP A 194 -23.34 -42.70 1.16
C ASP A 194 -22.36 -43.86 1.24
N LEU A 195 -21.71 -44.02 2.41
CA LEU A 195 -21.36 -45.32 2.98
C LEU A 195 -21.21 -45.18 4.52
N GLY A 196 -22.29 -45.52 5.23
CA GLY A 196 -22.26 -46.49 6.33
C GLY A 196 -21.84 -46.02 7.73
N GLU A 197 -22.84 -45.94 8.61
CA GLU A 197 -22.73 -46.09 10.07
C GLU A 197 -21.87 -47.31 10.48
N THR A 198 -21.01 -47.15 11.50
CA THR A 198 -20.96 -48.07 12.65
C THR A 198 -20.10 -47.50 13.79
N ASP A 199 -20.75 -47.02 14.85
CA ASP A 199 -20.27 -47.18 16.23
C ASP A 199 -20.85 -48.52 16.73
N PRO A 200 -20.14 -49.33 17.55
CA PRO A 200 -20.13 -49.04 18.99
C PRO A 200 -18.89 -49.51 19.78
N ASP A 201 -18.62 -48.78 20.87
CA ASP A 201 -18.41 -49.26 22.24
C ASP A 201 -17.41 -50.42 22.50
N SER A 202 -16.30 -50.12 23.21
CA SER A 202 -15.76 -50.99 24.28
C SER A 202 -14.51 -50.41 24.98
N HIS A 203 -14.72 -49.88 26.19
CA HIS A 203 -13.81 -50.10 27.33
C HIS A 203 -13.87 -51.60 27.73
N PRO A 204 -12.92 -52.22 28.49
CA PRO A 204 -12.36 -51.66 29.73
C PRO A 204 -10.95 -52.18 30.23
N LYS A 205 -10.56 -51.64 31.41
CA LYS A 205 -9.66 -52.17 32.49
C LYS A 205 -8.15 -51.86 32.50
N GLU A 206 -7.81 -50.87 33.34
CA GLU A 206 -7.16 -51.03 34.65
C GLU A 206 -5.99 -52.04 34.78
N THR A 207 -4.77 -51.54 35.06
CA THR A 207 -3.90 -52.17 36.08
C THR A 207 -2.96 -51.15 36.72
N THR A 208 -3.15 -50.98 38.02
CA THR A 208 -2.24 -50.30 38.96
C THR A 208 -1.07 -51.22 39.28
N VAL A 209 0.17 -50.73 39.26
CA VAL A 209 1.24 -51.27 40.11
C VAL A 209 2.00 -50.12 40.74
N ARG A 210 1.88 -50.05 42.07
CA ARG A 210 2.75 -49.28 42.97
C ARG A 210 4.07 -50.04 43.11
N GLU A 211 5.19 -49.33 43.15
CA GLU A 211 6.40 -49.87 43.79
C GLU A 211 7.01 -48.85 44.75
N THR A 212 7.62 -49.41 45.78
CA THR A 212 7.78 -48.93 47.15
C THR A 212 9.23 -48.52 47.40
N THR A 213 9.39 -47.55 48.30
CA THR A 213 10.53 -47.25 49.19
C THR A 213 11.79 -48.11 49.09
N VAL A 214 12.94 -47.45 48.94
CA VAL A 214 14.11 -47.57 49.83
C VAL A 214 14.68 -46.18 50.06
#